data_AF-A0A957M5D9-F1
#
_entry.id   AF-A0A957M5D9-F1
#
_cell.length_a   1.000
_cell.length_b   1.000
_cell.length_c   1.000
_cell.angle_alpha   90.00
_cell.angle_beta   90.00
_cell.angle_gamma   90.00
#
_symmetry.space_group_name_H-M   'P 1'
#
loop_
_entity.id
_entity.type
_entity.pdbx_description
1 polymer ?
#
loop_
_entity_poly.entity_id
_entity_poly.type
_entity_poly.pdbx_seq_one_letter_code
_entity_poly.pdbx_strand_id
1 'polypeptide(L)'
;LLLADEPTGEVDTATAGLIYDTFRTLTSEMGITTIIVSHDPGIARQVDRVVAIRDGMLASETVRQTVLRTPEWLAENGHVDGDGSHHHETFEELVVLDKAGRVHIPPEFLEQMQIQGRAR
;
A
#
# COMPACT_ATOMS: atom_id res chain seq x y z
N LEU A 1 15.99 0.49 12.54
CA LEU A 1 15.12 1.48 11.87
C LEU A 1 15.94 2.16 10.79
N LEU A 2 15.46 2.11 9.55
CA LEU A 2 16.01 2.83 8.40
C LEU A 2 15.00 3.91 7.98
N LEU A 3 15.47 5.14 7.79
CA LEU A 3 14.68 6.25 7.26
C LEU A 3 15.33 6.67 5.94
N ALA A 4 14.57 6.63 4.85
CA ALA A 4 15.04 6.97 3.51
C ALA A 4 14.18 8.11 2.94
N ASP A 5 14.79 9.27 2.71
CA ASP A 5 14.12 10.44 2.14
C ASP A 5 14.45 10.55 0.65
N GLU A 6 13.45 10.35 -0.20
CA GLU A 6 13.56 10.34 -1.68
C GLU A 6 14.75 9.53 -2.22
N PRO A 7 14.91 8.25 -1.83
CA PRO A 7 16.12 7.46 -2.12
C PRO A 7 16.34 7.15 -3.59
N THR A 8 15.32 7.34 -4.44
CA THR A 8 15.36 7.00 -5.88
C THR A 8 15.19 8.20 -6.80
N GLY A 9 15.17 9.44 -6.28
CA GLY A 9 14.83 10.63 -7.08
C GLY A 9 15.79 10.92 -8.24
N GLU A 10 17.07 10.56 -8.11
CA GLU A 10 18.14 10.88 -9.06
C GLU A 10 18.63 9.68 -9.88
N VAL A 11 17.94 8.53 -9.80
CA VAL A 11 18.37 7.29 -10.47
C VAL A 11 17.34 6.82 -11.49
N ASP A 12 17.79 5.99 -12.44
CA ASP A 12 16.88 5.37 -13.40
C ASP A 12 16.00 4.30 -12.76
N THR A 13 14.93 3.90 -13.46
CA THR A 13 13.94 2.93 -12.96
C THR A 13 14.54 1.57 -12.59
N ALA A 14 15.57 1.10 -13.29
CA ALA A 14 16.19 -0.19 -12.98
C ALA A 14 17.01 -0.10 -11.70
N THR A 15 17.79 0.97 -11.55
CA THR A 15 18.55 1.26 -10.32
C THR A 15 17.62 1.49 -9.12
N ALA A 16 16.50 2.20 -9.31
CA ALA A 16 15.48 2.37 -8.28
C ALA A 16 14.94 1.01 -7.78
N GLY A 17 14.67 0.08 -8.71
CA GLY A 17 14.25 -1.28 -8.38
C GLY A 17 15.24 -2.00 -7.46
N LEU A 18 16.53 -1.94 -7.79
CA LEU A 18 17.59 -2.55 -6.96
C LEU A 18 17.66 -1.96 -5.55
N ILE A 19 17.42 -0.64 -5.41
CA ILE A 19 17.37 0.03 -4.11
C ILE A 19 16.19 -0.48 -3.29
N TYR A 20 15.00 -0.57 -3.90
CA TYR A 20 13.81 -1.08 -3.23
C TYR A 20 13.94 -2.55 -2.84
N ASP A 21 14.50 -3.39 -3.71
CA ASP A 21 14.79 -4.79 -3.39
C ASP A 21 15.74 -4.90 -2.19
N THR A 22 16.77 -4.05 -2.14
CA THR A 22 17.68 -3.99 -1.00
C THR A 22 16.91 -3.64 0.29
N PHE A 23 16.08 -2.60 0.28
CA PHE A 23 15.26 -2.23 1.44
C PHE A 23 14.31 -3.34 1.88
N ARG A 24 13.74 -4.08 0.91
CA ARG A 24 12.90 -5.24 1.19
C ARG A 24 13.68 -6.33 1.91
N THR A 25 14.88 -6.67 1.43
CA THR A 25 15.78 -7.63 2.10
C THR A 25 16.13 -7.19 3.52
N LEU A 26 16.47 -5.91 3.74
CA LEU A 26 16.74 -5.39 5.09
C LEU A 26 15.53 -5.60 6.01
N THR A 27 14.32 -5.42 5.48
CA THR A 27 13.07 -5.55 6.24
C THR A 27 12.71 -7.00 6.51
N SER A 28 12.69 -7.86 5.48
CA SER A 28 12.22 -9.25 5.59
C SER A 28 13.24 -10.19 6.23
N GLU A 29 14.54 -9.99 5.98
CA GLU A 29 15.58 -10.91 6.47
C GLU A 29 16.21 -10.46 7.78
N MET A 30 16.35 -9.14 7.98
CA MET A 30 17.00 -8.59 9.17
C MET A 30 16.04 -7.94 10.16
N GLY A 31 14.73 -7.92 9.87
CA GLY A 31 13.71 -7.36 10.75
C GLY A 31 13.85 -5.84 10.94
N ILE A 32 14.50 -5.14 10.01
CA ILE A 32 14.68 -3.69 10.09
C ILE A 32 13.41 -3.01 9.62
N THR A 33 12.73 -2.26 10.49
CA THR A 33 11.68 -1.34 10.05
C THR A 33 12.27 -0.28 9.13
N THR A 34 11.73 -0.18 7.91
CA THR A 34 12.14 0.82 6.90
C THR A 34 10.99 1.77 6.62
N ILE A 35 11.25 3.07 6.69
CA ILE A 35 10.30 4.13 6.29
C ILE A 35 10.90 4.87 5.11
N ILE A 36 10.14 4.97 4.03
CA ILE A 36 10.54 5.65 2.81
C ILE A 36 9.60 6.81 2.57
N VAL A 37 10.15 8.00 2.30
CA VAL A 37 9.40 9.16 1.80
C VAL A 37 9.66 9.24 0.31
N SER A 38 8.60 9.25 -0.50
CA SER A 38 8.71 9.49 -1.93
C SER A 38 7.46 10.12 -2.52
N HIS A 39 7.64 10.90 -3.58
CA HIS A 39 6.58 11.38 -4.46
C HIS A 39 6.27 10.42 -5.62
N ASP A 40 7.03 9.32 -5.80
CA ASP A 40 6.76 8.32 -6.84
C ASP A 40 5.58 7.41 -6.45
N PRO A 41 4.42 7.47 -7.14
CA PRO A 41 3.28 6.59 -6.86
C PRO A 41 3.59 5.11 -7.14
N GLY A 42 4.62 4.82 -7.95
CA GLY A 42 5.07 3.47 -8.25
C GLY A 42 5.57 2.70 -7.03
N ILE A 43 6.02 3.41 -5.98
CA ILE A 43 6.53 2.80 -4.74
C ILE A 43 5.47 1.97 -4.01
N ALA A 44 4.19 2.26 -4.21
CA ALA A 44 3.08 1.53 -3.58
C ALA A 44 3.13 0.02 -3.86
N ARG A 45 3.70 -0.37 -5.01
CA ARG A 45 3.90 -1.78 -5.38
C ARG A 45 5.11 -2.44 -4.73
N GLN A 46 6.03 -1.68 -4.15
CA GLN A 46 7.27 -2.17 -3.55
C GLN A 46 7.22 -2.26 -2.02
N VAL A 47 6.18 -1.70 -1.40
CA VAL A 47 6.03 -1.66 0.05
C VAL A 47 4.77 -2.38 0.53
N ASP A 48 4.75 -2.72 1.81
CA ASP A 48 3.60 -3.33 2.49
C ASP A 48 2.51 -2.31 2.86
N ARG A 49 2.91 -1.04 3.02
CA ARG A 49 2.02 0.01 3.50
C ARG A 49 2.43 1.37 2.95
N VAL A 50 1.44 2.14 2.50
CA VAL A 50 1.61 3.51 2.01
C VAL A 50 0.75 4.43 2.87
N VAL A 51 1.32 5.56 3.27
CA VAL A 51 0.59 6.60 3.99
C VAL A 51 0.66 7.87 3.15
N ALA A 52 -0.47 8.33 2.66
CA ALA A 52 -0.56 9.56 1.89
C ALA A 52 -0.66 10.75 2.84
N ILE A 53 0.17 11.77 2.62
CA ILE A 53 0.15 13.03 3.36
C ILE A 53 -0.26 14.14 2.41
N ARG A 54 -1.24 14.94 2.80
CA ARG A 54 -1.72 16.10 2.05
C ARG A 54 -1.96 17.27 3.00
N ASP A 55 -1.49 18.46 2.63
CA ASP A 55 -1.65 19.68 3.42
C ASP A 55 -1.17 19.53 4.89
N GLY A 56 -0.13 18.72 5.09
CA GLY A 56 0.44 18.42 6.41
C GLY A 56 -0.39 17.44 7.26
N MET A 57 -1.41 16.81 6.68
CA MET A 57 -2.31 15.87 7.35
C MET A 57 -2.27 14.50 6.68
N LEU A 58 -2.54 13.45 7.46
CA LEU A 58 -2.73 12.10 6.92
C LEU A 58 -4.03 12.07 6.11
N ALA A 59 -3.94 11.72 4.83
CA ALA A 59 -5.06 11.71 3.91
C ALA A 59 -5.66 10.30 3.77
N SER A 60 -4.81 9.32 3.45
CA SER A 60 -5.21 7.91 3.35
C SER A 60 -4.08 6.99 3.76
N GLU A 61 -4.44 5.76 4.09
CA GLU A 61 -3.51 4.66 4.34
C GLU A 61 -3.89 3.50 3.43
N THR A 62 -2.93 3.03 2.64
CA THR A 62 -3.09 1.83 1.82
C THR A 62 -2.29 0.70 2.42
N VAL A 63 -2.95 -0.42 2.73
CA VAL A 63 -2.31 -1.61 3.29
C VAL A 63 -2.37 -2.72 2.27
N ARG A 64 -1.22 -3.35 1.99
CA ARG A 64 -1.15 -4.57 1.20
C ARG A 64 -1.67 -5.73 2.04
N GLN A 65 -2.71 -6.38 1.56
CA GLN A 65 -3.24 -7.62 2.13
C GLN A 65 -2.93 -8.77 1.20
N THR A 66 -2.25 -9.78 1.73
CA THR A 66 -2.13 -11.08 1.08
C THR A 66 -3.37 -11.88 1.43
N VAL A 67 -4.36 -11.89 0.52
CA VAL A 67 -5.57 -12.69 0.73
C VAL A 67 -5.33 -14.09 0.18
N LEU A 68 -5.32 -15.08 1.07
CA LEU A 68 -5.45 -16.48 0.69
C LEU A 68 -6.91 -16.71 0.27
N ARG A 69 -7.21 -16.62 -1.02
CA ARG A 69 -8.48 -17.12 -1.52
C ARG A 69 -8.34 -18.62 -1.77
N THR A 70 -9.20 -19.42 -1.17
CA THR A 70 -9.46 -20.78 -1.64
C THR A 70 -10.27 -20.65 -2.93
N PRO A 71 -9.77 -21.06 -4.11
CA PRO A 71 -10.56 -21.06 -5.33
C PRO A 71 -11.93 -21.73 -5.15
N GLU A 72 -13.01 -21.17 -5.71
CA GLU A 72 -14.36 -21.74 -5.61
C GLU A 72 -14.44 -23.19 -6.11
N TRP A 73 -13.63 -23.56 -7.12
CA TRP A 73 -13.57 -24.93 -7.64
C TRP A 73 -13.00 -25.96 -6.65
N LEU A 74 -12.23 -25.52 -5.65
CA LEU A 74 -11.75 -26.36 -4.55
C LEU A 74 -12.83 -26.63 -3.49
N ALA A 75 -13.80 -25.72 -3.34
CA ALA A 75 -14.89 -25.87 -2.37
C ALA A 75 -15.90 -26.95 -2.78
N GLU A 76 -16.07 -27.19 -4.09
CA GLU A 76 -17.01 -28.20 -4.61
C GLU A 76 -16.37 -29.57 -4.84
N ASN A 77 -15.05 -29.64 -5.08
CA ASN A 77 -14.36 -30.88 -5.43
C ASN A 77 -13.09 -31.05 -4.57
N GLY A 78 -13.28 -31.50 -3.33
CA GLY A 78 -12.25 -31.54 -2.28
C GLY A 78 -11.09 -32.53 -2.47
N HIS A 79 -10.33 -32.44 -3.56
CA HIS A 79 -9.02 -33.06 -3.72
C HIS A 79 -8.02 -32.04 -4.31
N VAL A 80 -6.95 -31.76 -3.56
CA VAL A 80 -5.90 -30.83 -3.96
C VAL A 80 -4.61 -31.62 -4.10
N ASP A 81 -4.29 -32.02 -5.32
CA ASP A 81 -2.94 -32.47 -5.67
C ASP A 81 -2.16 -31.26 -6.21
N GLY A 82 -1.42 -30.58 -5.32
CA GLY A 82 -0.49 -29.52 -5.69
C GLY A 82 -0.65 -28.21 -4.91
N ASP A 83 0.46 -27.48 -4.76
CA ASP A 83 0.59 -26.14 -4.18
C ASP A 83 -0.22 -25.09 -4.97
N GLY A 84 -1.56 -25.16 -4.87
CA GLY A 84 -2.53 -24.33 -5.57
C GLY A 84 -2.84 -23.01 -4.87
N SER A 85 -1.94 -22.52 -4.03
CA SER A 85 -2.08 -21.25 -3.30
C SER A 85 -1.96 -20.07 -4.28
N HIS A 86 -3.05 -19.67 -4.93
CA HIS A 86 -3.07 -18.43 -5.70
C HIS A 86 -3.09 -17.23 -4.73
N HIS A 87 -1.92 -16.70 -4.39
CA HIS A 87 -1.80 -15.46 -3.62
C HIS A 87 -2.26 -14.28 -4.49
N HIS A 88 -3.43 -13.73 -4.20
CA HIS A 88 -3.85 -12.46 -4.78
C HIS A 88 -3.43 -11.34 -3.84
N GLU A 89 -2.64 -10.39 -4.35
CA GLU A 89 -2.34 -9.16 -3.63
C GLU A 89 -3.52 -8.21 -3.80
N THR A 90 -4.16 -7.84 -2.69
CA THR A 90 -5.19 -6.80 -2.67
C THR A 90 -4.68 -5.61 -1.89
N PHE A 91 -4.99 -4.41 -2.37
CA PHE A 91 -4.72 -3.17 -1.64
C PHE A 91 -6.02 -2.70 -1.01
N GLU A 92 -6.03 -2.58 0.32
CA GLU A 92 -7.13 -1.96 1.04
C GLU A 92 -6.76 -0.51 1.33
N GLU A 93 -7.57 0.43 0.85
CA GLU A 93 -7.40 1.86 1.13
C GLU A 93 -8.36 2.31 2.24
N LEU A 94 -7.79 2.89 3.29
CA LEU A 94 -8.45 3.35 4.50
C LEU A 94 -8.40 4.87 4.59
N VAL A 95 -9.50 5.49 4.99
CA VAL A 95 -9.54 6.93 5.29
C VAL A 95 -9.22 7.16 6.76
N VAL A 96 -8.41 8.18 7.03
CA VAL A 96 -7.94 8.48 8.39
C VAL A 96 -8.91 9.43 9.10
N LEU A 97 -9.27 9.09 10.34
CA LEU A 97 -9.98 10.00 11.26
C LEU A 97 -8.97 10.72 12.16
N ASP A 98 -9.07 12.04 12.24
CA ASP A 98 -8.27 12.82 13.18
C ASP A 98 -8.79 12.72 14.63
N LYS A 99 -8.05 13.31 15.58
CA LYS A 99 -8.42 13.32 17.01
C LYS A 99 -9.74 14.05 17.30
N ALA A 100 -10.20 14.92 16.39
CA ALA A 100 -11.48 15.61 16.49
C ALA A 100 -12.62 14.83 15.82
N GLY A 101 -12.35 13.63 15.31
CA GLY A 101 -13.33 12.77 14.62
C GLY A 101 -13.64 13.22 13.19
N ARG A 102 -12.77 14.04 12.57
CA ARG A 102 -12.95 14.50 11.19
C ARG A 102 -12.31 13.53 10.22
N VAL A 103 -12.99 13.30 9.10
CA VAL A 103 -12.52 12.49 7.97
C VAL A 103 -11.90 13.41 6.94
N HIS A 104 -10.66 13.14 6.55
CA HIS A 104 -10.00 13.85 5.44
C HIS A 104 -10.24 13.08 4.15
N ILE A 105 -11.14 13.58 3.30
CA ILE A 105 -11.48 12.93 2.03
C ILE A 105 -10.67 13.61 0.91
N PRO A 106 -9.79 12.85 0.20
CA PRO A 106 -9.14 13.34 -1.00
C PRO A 106 -10.17 13.85 -2.05
N PRO A 107 -9.92 14.97 -2.76
CA PRO A 107 -10.83 15.52 -3.75
C PRO A 107 -11.21 14.56 -4.86
N GLU A 108 -10.31 13.64 -5.21
CA GLU A 108 -10.56 12.64 -6.25
C GLU A 108 -11.75 11.74 -5.85
N PHE A 109 -11.91 11.44 -4.55
CA PHE A 109 -13.08 10.73 -4.03
C PHE A 109 -14.34 11.59 -4.00
N LEU A 110 -14.22 12.89 -3.68
CA LEU A 110 -15.36 13.81 -3.72
C LEU A 110 -15.93 13.92 -5.14
N GLU A 111 -15.05 13.97 -6.14
CA GLU A 111 -15.41 13.97 -7.55
C GLU A 111 -16.10 12.66 -7.97
N GLN A 112 -15.51 11.51 -7.62
CA GLN A 112 -16.09 10.19 -7.92
C GLN A 112 -17.47 10.00 -7.26
N MET A 113 -17.64 10.48 -6.03
CA MET A 113 -18.89 10.40 -5.29
C MET A 113 -19.88 11.53 -5.62
N GLN A 114 -19.51 12.45 -6.53
CA GLN A 114 -20.30 13.63 -6.91
C GLN A 114 -20.69 14.52 -5.72
N ILE A 115 -19.85 14.56 -4.69
CA ILE A 115 -20.06 15.36 -3.49
C ILE A 115 -19.49 16.76 -3.72
N GLN A 116 -20.36 17.73 -4.01
CA GLN A 116 -19.97 19.11 -4.30
C GLN A 116 -20.08 20.07 -3.10
N GLY A 117 -20.42 19.55 -1.92
CA GLY A 117 -20.69 20.38 -0.74
C GLY A 117 -20.67 19.59 0.57
N ARG A 118 -21.23 20.17 1.63
CA ARG A 118 -21.34 19.49 2.93
C ARG A 118 -22.29 18.30 2.81
N ALA A 119 -21.78 17.10 3.07
CA ALA A 119 -22.62 15.96 3.39
C ALA A 119 -23.37 16.27 4.71
N ARG A 120 -24.69 16.11 4.72
CA ARG A 120 -25.55 16.23 5.90
C ARG A 120 -25.99 14.85 6.36
#